data_AF-A0A9D1PYX3-F1
#
_entry.id   AF-A0A9D1PYX3-F1
#
_cell.length_a   1.000
_cell.length_b   1.000
_cell.length_c   1.000
_cell.angle_alpha   90.00
_cell.angle_beta   90.00
_cell.angle_gamma   90.00
#
_symmetry.space_group_name_H-M   'P 1'
#
loop_
_entity.id
_entity.type
_entity.pdbx_description
1 polymer ?
#
loop_
_entity_poly.entity_id
_entity_poly.type
_entity_poly.pdbx_seq_one_letter_code
_entity_poly.pdbx_strand_id
1 'polypeptide(L)'
;MTEYEKMRAGLLYKCGDREIVARLLRAAALCCRLRTANKESRQVLEELLPNLPASARIDPPFFCDLGCGIHVGEGVHIAASCCILDTGSVFIGEGSRIGSGSLLCTPHHPLQADLRRTNAQYGFDIHIGARCVLGARVIVCPGVHIGESTIVAAGSVVTKDLPAHVLAAGIPATVVRSLLPGDGDMAADKAEPVSDSCPDSSPVTARAQELTARLLQAAQDENQALQTALWQELVPDRGEAAEVCLPFFCLTGSNIHLGDHSFINYNATILDQAPVHIGDHTLIGPNCLITTILDPDSNLASRNGPTDRHKEAQAAAVHIGADCWLGGGVTVCPGVRIGDRSIVAAGSVVTSDVPPDCLAAGNPAQIKRRLQPADTANKRPESAAQGAEPSGDGKQ
;
A
#
# COMPACT_ATOMS: atom_id res chain seq x y z
N MET A 1 17.38 11.34 31.83
CA MET A 1 16.52 10.91 30.72
C MET A 1 16.64 9.42 30.52
N THR A 2 15.53 8.70 30.52
CA THR A 2 15.46 7.30 30.05
C THR A 2 15.72 7.24 28.53
N GLU A 3 15.99 6.05 27.98
CA GLU A 3 16.15 5.89 26.53
C GLU A 3 14.83 6.21 25.78
N TYR A 4 13.68 5.90 26.40
CA TYR A 4 12.38 6.29 25.87
C TYR A 4 12.18 7.82 25.84
N GLU A 5 12.59 8.53 26.88
CA GLU A 5 12.54 10.00 26.89
C GLU A 5 13.48 10.61 25.84
N LYS A 6 14.67 10.03 25.64
CA LYS A 6 15.59 10.44 24.56
C LYS A 6 14.95 10.22 23.18
N MET A 7 14.34 9.06 22.96
CA MET A 7 13.63 8.72 21.73
C MET A 7 12.56 9.77 21.41
N ARG A 8 11.70 10.09 22.37
CA ARG A 8 10.62 11.08 22.21
C ARG A 8 11.12 12.52 22.10
N ALA A 9 12.35 12.81 22.52
CA ALA A 9 12.98 14.11 22.39
C ALA A 9 13.82 14.27 21.11
N GLY A 10 13.82 13.28 20.21
CA GLY A 10 14.67 13.27 19.01
C GLY A 10 16.16 13.19 19.30
N LEU A 11 16.53 12.74 20.50
CA LEU A 11 17.92 12.51 20.89
C LEU A 11 18.35 11.10 20.52
N LEU A 12 19.67 10.90 20.40
CA LEU A 12 20.22 9.56 20.15
C LEU A 12 19.87 8.62 21.31
N TYR A 13 19.20 7.52 20.99
CA TYR A 13 18.77 6.51 21.96
C TYR A 13 19.09 5.10 21.48
N LYS A 14 19.16 4.15 22.42
CA LYS A 14 19.39 2.72 22.16
C LYS A 14 18.06 2.02 21.89
N CYS A 15 17.86 1.51 20.68
CA CYS A 15 16.59 0.87 20.31
C CYS A 15 16.33 -0.45 21.08
N GLY A 16 17.40 -1.11 21.54
CA GLY A 16 17.33 -2.35 22.33
C GLY A 16 17.07 -2.15 23.82
N ASP A 17 16.74 -0.92 24.26
CA ASP A 17 16.32 -0.68 25.64
C ASP A 17 15.08 -1.50 26.01
N ARG A 18 15.04 -2.01 27.25
CA ARG A 18 13.98 -2.91 27.70
C ARG A 18 12.60 -2.28 27.66
N GLU A 19 12.47 -0.98 27.98
CA GLU A 19 11.18 -0.30 27.94
C GLU A 19 10.68 -0.17 26.50
N ILE A 20 11.56 0.22 25.58
CA ILE A 20 11.24 0.40 24.16
C ILE A 20 10.84 -0.94 23.54
N VAL A 21 11.62 -1.99 23.75
CA VAL A 21 11.33 -3.33 23.24
C VAL A 21 9.99 -3.85 23.77
N ALA A 22 9.67 -3.65 25.05
CA ALA A 22 8.38 -4.06 25.60
C ALA A 22 7.19 -3.36 24.90
N ARG A 23 7.35 -2.07 24.55
CA ARG A 23 6.33 -1.31 23.82
C ARG A 23 6.20 -1.77 22.36
N LEU A 24 7.32 -2.04 21.68
CA LEU A 24 7.33 -2.59 20.31
C LEU A 24 6.60 -3.93 20.26
N LEU A 25 6.87 -4.84 21.21
CA LEU A 25 6.21 -6.14 21.28
C LEU A 25 4.70 -6.01 21.55
N ARG A 26 4.30 -5.08 22.42
CA ARG A 26 2.87 -4.78 22.68
C ARG A 26 2.17 -4.31 21.40
N ALA A 27 2.74 -3.33 20.71
CA ALA A 27 2.15 -2.79 19.48
C ALA A 27 2.09 -3.85 18.37
N ALA A 28 3.14 -4.66 18.19
CA ALA A 28 3.15 -5.76 17.24
C ALA A 28 2.03 -6.78 17.49
N ALA A 29 1.77 -7.12 18.77
CA ALA A 29 0.66 -8.00 19.13
C ALA A 29 -0.72 -7.40 18.80
N LEU A 30 -0.89 -6.09 19.01
CA LEU A 30 -2.12 -5.37 18.64
C LEU A 30 -2.32 -5.26 17.13
N CYS A 31 -1.26 -4.94 16.37
CA CYS A 31 -1.32 -4.97 14.90
C CYS A 31 -1.64 -6.38 14.36
N CYS A 32 -1.14 -7.43 15.01
CA CYS A 32 -1.49 -8.80 14.67
C CYS A 32 -2.98 -9.09 14.91
N ARG A 33 -3.51 -8.70 16.07
CA ARG A 33 -4.95 -8.80 16.38
C ARG A 33 -5.80 -8.00 15.40
N LEU A 34 -5.36 -6.80 15.02
CA LEU A 34 -6.09 -5.94 14.09
C LEU A 34 -6.24 -6.56 12.70
N ARG A 35 -5.33 -7.46 12.29
CA ARG A 35 -5.40 -8.15 11.00
C ARG A 35 -6.57 -9.13 10.91
N THR A 36 -7.01 -9.68 12.03
CA THR A 36 -8.07 -10.69 12.09
C THR A 36 -9.34 -10.18 12.76
N ALA A 37 -9.28 -9.01 13.41
CA ALA A 37 -10.42 -8.36 14.02
C ALA A 37 -11.37 -7.78 12.95
N ASN A 38 -12.67 -7.99 13.14
CA ASN A 38 -13.73 -7.35 12.35
C ASN A 38 -14.55 -6.37 13.22
N LYS A 39 -15.26 -6.86 14.23
CA LYS A 39 -16.12 -6.07 15.13
C LYS A 39 -15.32 -5.35 16.23
N GLU A 40 -14.16 -5.89 16.60
CA GLU A 40 -13.30 -5.34 17.65
C GLU A 40 -12.22 -4.38 17.12
N SER A 41 -12.13 -4.18 15.80
CA SER A 41 -11.04 -3.42 15.18
C SER A 41 -10.91 -2.02 15.75
N ARG A 42 -12.02 -1.35 16.03
CA ARG A 42 -12.03 -0.03 16.67
C ARG A 42 -11.45 -0.07 18.09
N GLN A 43 -11.83 -1.04 18.91
CA GLN A 43 -11.31 -1.19 20.27
C GLN A 43 -9.81 -1.48 20.26
N VAL A 44 -9.34 -2.33 19.35
CA VAL A 44 -7.91 -2.63 19.17
C VAL A 44 -7.13 -1.37 18.75
N LEU A 45 -7.70 -0.57 17.84
CA LEU A 45 -7.13 0.71 17.42
C LEU A 45 -7.06 1.73 18.55
N GLU A 46 -8.09 1.83 19.40
CA GLU A 46 -8.09 2.72 20.57
C GLU A 46 -7.10 2.26 21.66
N GLU A 47 -6.86 0.96 21.76
CA GLU A 47 -5.81 0.41 22.62
C GLU A 47 -4.40 0.72 22.09
N LEU A 48 -4.23 0.72 20.77
CA LEU A 48 -2.97 0.96 20.06
C LEU A 48 -2.61 2.46 19.96
N LEU A 49 -3.59 3.31 19.67
CA LEU A 49 -3.47 4.75 19.49
C LEU A 49 -4.30 5.48 20.57
N PRO A 50 -3.69 5.85 21.71
CA PRO A 50 -4.37 6.60 22.76
C PRO A 50 -4.91 7.93 22.21
N ASN A 51 -6.17 8.24 22.52
CA ASN A 51 -6.89 9.44 22.06
C ASN A 51 -7.26 9.46 20.57
N LEU A 52 -7.39 8.30 19.91
CA LEU A 52 -7.94 8.22 18.56
C LEU A 52 -9.36 8.83 18.51
N PRO A 53 -9.61 9.90 17.73
CA PRO A 53 -10.94 10.50 17.64
C PRO A 53 -12.00 9.52 17.16
N ALA A 54 -13.25 9.70 17.59
CA ALA A 54 -14.36 8.84 17.19
C ALA A 54 -14.65 8.92 15.67
N SER A 55 -14.36 10.07 15.07
CA SER A 55 -14.51 10.30 13.64
C SER A 55 -13.31 9.84 12.80
N ALA A 56 -12.17 9.52 13.44
CA ALA A 56 -10.99 9.06 12.74
C ALA A 56 -11.10 7.59 12.34
N ARG A 57 -10.60 7.28 11.15
CA ARG A 57 -10.71 5.97 10.54
C ARG A 57 -9.35 5.45 10.11
N ILE A 58 -9.08 4.18 10.42
CA ILE A 58 -7.86 3.48 10.02
C ILE A 58 -8.29 2.11 9.50
N ASP A 59 -8.03 1.83 8.23
CA ASP A 59 -8.43 0.58 7.60
C ASP A 59 -7.33 -0.47 7.76
N PRO A 60 -7.66 -1.66 8.29
CA PRO A 60 -6.72 -2.79 8.33
C PRO A 60 -6.41 -3.32 6.92
N PRO A 61 -5.22 -3.92 6.70
CA PRO A 61 -4.14 -4.07 7.67
C PRO A 61 -3.41 -2.74 7.93
N PHE A 62 -3.01 -2.52 9.18
CA PHE A 62 -2.26 -1.33 9.60
C PHE A 62 -1.05 -1.75 10.45
N PHE A 63 0.08 -1.08 10.24
CA PHE A 63 1.34 -1.40 10.88
C PHE A 63 1.93 -0.17 11.57
N CYS A 64 2.46 -0.35 12.77
CA CYS A 64 3.23 0.69 13.45
C CYS A 64 4.28 0.10 14.39
N ASP A 65 5.22 0.93 14.84
CA ASP A 65 6.25 0.54 15.81
C ASP A 65 5.67 0.48 17.24
N LEU A 66 5.09 1.60 17.71
CA LEU A 66 4.64 1.80 19.09
C LEU A 66 3.14 2.14 19.17
N GLY A 67 2.57 2.73 18.13
CA GLY A 67 1.19 3.23 18.07
C GLY A 67 0.94 4.51 18.88
N CYS A 68 1.49 4.57 20.10
CA CYS A 68 1.32 5.70 21.01
C CYS A 68 2.03 7.01 20.62
N GLY A 69 2.88 7.01 19.58
CA GLY A 69 3.45 8.21 18.98
C GLY A 69 2.62 8.77 17.82
N ILE A 70 1.51 8.11 17.46
CA ILE A 70 0.64 8.52 16.35
C ILE A 70 -0.51 9.36 16.89
N HIS A 71 -0.58 10.61 16.43
CA HIS A 71 -1.56 11.59 16.84
C HIS A 71 -2.43 11.97 15.64
N VAL A 72 -3.73 11.68 15.73
CA VAL A 72 -4.67 11.77 14.62
C VAL A 72 -5.75 12.80 14.95
N GLY A 73 -6.01 13.74 14.03
CA GLY A 73 -7.09 14.72 14.12
C GLY A 73 -8.46 14.16 13.75
N GLU A 74 -9.51 14.95 13.99
CA GLU A 74 -10.89 14.61 13.63
C GLU A 74 -11.05 14.41 12.11
N GLY A 75 -11.81 13.42 11.70
CA GLY A 75 -12.14 13.13 10.30
C GLY A 75 -10.95 12.67 9.45
N VAL A 76 -9.83 12.29 10.06
CA VAL A 76 -8.70 11.69 9.35
C VAL A 76 -9.05 10.28 8.89
N HIS A 77 -8.61 9.94 7.68
CA HIS A 77 -8.69 8.60 7.13
C HIS A 77 -7.31 8.08 6.74
N ILE A 78 -6.92 6.93 7.30
CA ILE A 78 -5.71 6.19 6.94
C ILE A 78 -6.15 4.91 6.25
N ALA A 79 -5.88 4.80 4.96
CA ALA A 79 -6.31 3.67 4.16
C ALA A 79 -5.44 2.43 4.41
N ALA A 80 -5.89 1.29 3.87
CA ALA A 80 -5.29 -0.02 4.11
C ALA A 80 -3.79 -0.10 3.77
N SER A 81 -3.11 -1.03 4.44
CA SER A 81 -1.70 -1.36 4.24
C SER A 81 -0.71 -0.24 4.56
N CYS A 82 -1.12 0.82 5.26
CA CYS A 82 -0.20 1.86 5.73
C CYS A 82 0.71 1.37 6.86
N CYS A 83 1.96 1.85 6.85
CA CYS A 83 2.94 1.60 7.89
C CYS A 83 3.42 2.93 8.48
N ILE A 84 3.27 3.12 9.79
CA ILE A 84 3.69 4.33 10.49
C ILE A 84 4.71 3.95 11.57
N LEU A 85 5.98 4.20 11.28
CA LEU A 85 7.07 3.98 12.22
C LEU A 85 7.16 5.20 13.14
N ASP A 86 6.60 5.09 14.34
CA ASP A 86 6.35 6.19 15.29
C ASP A 86 7.29 6.17 16.51
N THR A 87 8.60 5.95 16.26
CA THR A 87 9.61 6.17 17.30
C THR A 87 9.74 7.65 17.68
N GLY A 88 9.81 8.53 16.69
CA GLY A 88 9.36 9.92 16.82
C GLY A 88 7.84 10.02 16.71
N SER A 89 7.28 11.17 17.04
CA SER A 89 5.83 11.38 16.94
C SER A 89 5.39 11.69 15.50
N VAL A 90 4.20 11.21 15.12
CA VAL A 90 3.57 11.52 13.83
C VAL A 90 2.27 12.24 14.11
N PHE A 91 2.16 13.48 13.63
CA PHE A 91 0.98 14.31 13.79
C PHE A 91 0.23 14.42 12.46
N ILE A 92 -1.03 14.02 12.42
CA ILE A 92 -1.89 14.08 11.24
C ILE A 92 -3.06 15.02 11.51
N GLY A 93 -3.08 16.16 10.84
CA GLY A 93 -4.10 17.19 11.00
C GLY A 93 -5.48 16.74 10.51
N GLU A 94 -6.52 17.37 11.05
CA GLU A 94 -7.93 17.07 10.78
C GLU A 94 -8.27 16.95 9.28
N GLY A 95 -9.19 16.04 8.96
CA GLY A 95 -9.68 15.84 7.59
C GLY A 95 -8.63 15.39 6.57
N SER A 96 -7.45 14.98 7.01
CA SER A 96 -6.40 14.48 6.10
C SER A 96 -6.68 13.04 5.68
N ARG A 97 -6.26 12.69 4.45
CA ARG A 97 -6.38 11.34 3.89
C ARG A 97 -4.99 10.79 3.56
N ILE A 98 -4.69 9.61 4.06
CA ILE A 98 -3.43 8.90 3.83
C ILE A 98 -3.73 7.67 2.97
N GLY A 99 -3.31 7.71 1.72
CA GLY A 99 -3.58 6.68 0.72
C GLY A 99 -2.85 5.37 1.02
N SER A 100 -3.41 4.28 0.51
CA SER A 100 -3.01 2.92 0.86
C SER A 100 -1.54 2.62 0.60
N GLY A 101 -0.95 1.81 1.47
CA GLY A 101 0.46 1.41 1.34
C GLY A 101 1.47 2.52 1.61
N SER A 102 1.06 3.66 2.18
CA SER A 102 1.97 4.75 2.53
C SER A 102 2.84 4.41 3.74
N LEU A 103 4.07 4.94 3.75
CA LEU A 103 5.04 4.78 4.82
C LEU A 103 5.36 6.14 5.44
N LEU A 104 5.01 6.34 6.70
CA LEU A 104 5.45 7.50 7.47
C LEU A 104 6.57 7.05 8.41
N CYS A 105 7.79 7.53 8.18
CA CYS A 105 8.99 7.01 8.83
C CYS A 105 9.66 8.08 9.69
N THR A 106 9.54 7.97 11.02
CA THR A 106 10.27 8.83 11.97
C THR A 106 11.65 8.32 12.40
N PRO A 107 11.97 7.00 12.39
CA PRO A 107 13.30 6.53 12.74
C PRO A 107 14.38 7.05 11.79
N HIS A 108 15.50 7.51 12.33
CA HIS A 108 16.68 7.91 11.58
C HIS A 108 17.95 7.28 12.16
N HIS A 109 18.74 6.62 11.31
CA HIS A 109 20.02 6.06 11.74
C HIS A 109 21.15 7.08 11.59
N PRO A 110 22.10 7.15 12.55
CA PRO A 110 23.30 7.97 12.40
C PRO A 110 24.04 7.65 11.10
N LEU A 111 24.59 8.64 10.39
CA LEU A 111 25.40 8.35 9.20
C LEU A 111 26.73 7.66 9.57
N GLN A 112 27.26 7.94 10.76
CA GLN A 112 28.50 7.36 11.26
C GLN A 112 28.32 5.86 11.52
N ALA A 113 29.09 5.02 10.80
CA ALA A 113 28.99 3.57 10.89
C ALA A 113 29.23 3.04 12.31
N ASP A 114 30.17 3.63 13.05
CA ASP A 114 30.51 3.20 14.41
C ASP A 114 29.33 3.37 15.37
N LEU A 115 28.59 4.48 15.26
CA LEU A 115 27.36 4.70 16.02
C LEU A 115 26.24 3.75 15.56
N ARG A 116 26.08 3.50 14.26
CA ARG A 116 25.08 2.53 13.76
C ARG A 116 25.28 1.13 14.30
N ARG A 117 26.53 0.67 14.47
CA ARG A 117 26.83 -0.66 15.05
C ARG A 117 26.35 -0.80 16.50
N THR A 118 26.07 0.30 17.19
CA THR A 118 25.54 0.25 18.56
C THR A 118 24.01 0.05 18.61
N ASN A 119 23.34 -0.07 17.46
CA ASN A 119 21.89 -0.06 17.33
C ASN A 119 21.24 1.20 17.96
N ALA A 120 21.93 2.34 17.84
CA ALA A 120 21.40 3.62 18.24
C ALA A 120 20.69 4.31 17.06
N GLN A 121 19.62 5.04 17.35
CA GLN A 121 18.84 5.77 16.36
C GLN A 121 18.28 7.08 16.95
N TYR A 122 17.74 7.92 16.07
CA TYR A 122 16.96 9.11 16.41
C TYR A 122 15.49 8.86 16.02
N GLY A 123 14.57 9.60 16.64
CA GLY A 123 13.17 9.69 16.21
C GLY A 123 12.86 11.14 15.87
N PHE A 124 12.70 11.47 14.59
CA PHE A 124 12.36 12.82 14.18
C PHE A 124 10.89 12.89 13.77
N ASP A 125 10.18 13.80 14.42
CA ASP A 125 8.74 13.92 14.27
C ASP A 125 8.33 14.26 12.83
N ILE A 126 7.16 13.79 12.43
CA ILE A 126 6.52 14.14 11.16
C ILE A 126 5.27 14.95 11.47
N HIS A 127 5.06 16.05 10.76
CA HIS A 127 3.88 16.89 10.90
C HIS A 127 3.15 17.01 9.56
N ILE A 128 1.94 16.47 9.49
CA ILE A 128 1.05 16.61 8.34
C ILE A 128 -0.07 17.58 8.73
N GLY A 129 -0.16 18.71 8.01
CA GLY A 129 -1.18 19.73 8.24
C GLY A 129 -2.60 19.24 7.93
N ALA A 130 -3.60 20.05 8.27
CA ALA A 130 -5.01 19.71 8.04
C ALA A 130 -5.34 19.52 6.55
N ARG A 131 -6.31 18.66 6.24
CA ARG A 131 -6.88 18.46 4.89
C ARG A 131 -5.83 18.09 3.83
N CYS A 132 -4.73 17.47 4.22
CA CYS A 132 -3.75 16.95 3.28
C CYS A 132 -4.26 15.67 2.62
N VAL A 133 -3.87 15.42 1.38
CA VAL A 133 -4.13 14.15 0.69
C VAL A 133 -2.81 13.58 0.23
N LEU A 134 -2.40 12.47 0.83
CA LEU A 134 -1.25 11.69 0.39
C LEU A 134 -1.79 10.55 -0.47
N GLY A 135 -1.38 10.47 -1.73
CA GLY A 135 -1.75 9.38 -2.62
C GLY A 135 -1.21 8.03 -2.14
N ALA A 136 -1.61 6.96 -2.82
CA ALA A 136 -1.15 5.62 -2.52
C ALA A 136 0.39 5.51 -2.56
N ARG A 137 0.98 4.79 -1.62
CA ARG A 137 2.43 4.57 -1.48
C ARG A 137 3.29 5.83 -1.36
N VAL A 138 2.79 6.88 -0.73
CA VAL A 138 3.66 8.00 -0.37
C VAL A 138 4.61 7.58 0.76
N ILE A 139 5.88 7.95 0.64
CA ILE A 139 6.86 7.82 1.72
C ILE A 139 7.15 9.20 2.28
N VAL A 140 7.04 9.38 3.59
CA VAL A 140 7.44 10.60 4.28
C VAL A 140 8.64 10.31 5.17
N CYS A 141 9.74 11.01 4.92
CA CYS A 141 11.00 10.83 5.64
C CYS A 141 10.99 11.50 7.03
N PRO A 142 11.94 11.13 7.91
CA PRO A 142 12.02 11.67 9.26
C PRO A 142 12.15 13.20 9.28
N GLY A 143 11.42 13.87 10.19
CA GLY A 143 11.56 15.32 10.40
C GLY A 143 10.79 16.21 9.42
N VAL A 144 9.94 15.64 8.56
CA VAL A 144 9.26 16.40 7.49
C VAL A 144 7.97 17.05 7.99
N HIS A 145 7.76 18.30 7.58
CA HIS A 145 6.52 19.06 7.75
C HIS A 145 5.82 19.26 6.39
N ILE A 146 4.58 18.80 6.29
CA ILE A 146 3.70 19.00 5.14
C ILE A 146 2.64 20.03 5.51
N GLY A 147 2.65 21.19 4.84
CA GLY A 147 1.68 22.26 5.05
C GLY A 147 0.26 21.84 4.69
N GLU A 148 -0.74 22.49 5.31
CA GLU A 148 -2.15 22.13 5.15
C GLU A 148 -2.62 22.17 3.69
N SER A 149 -3.67 21.40 3.41
CA SER A 149 -4.32 21.33 2.09
C SER A 149 -3.37 20.98 0.94
N THR A 150 -2.24 20.34 1.24
CA THR A 150 -1.27 19.84 0.26
C THR A 150 -1.71 18.50 -0.29
N ILE A 151 -1.48 18.28 -1.57
CA ILE A 151 -1.67 16.99 -2.24
C ILE A 151 -0.30 16.43 -2.60
N VAL A 152 -0.02 15.20 -2.18
CA VAL A 152 1.20 14.47 -2.55
C VAL A 152 0.80 13.32 -3.46
N ALA A 153 1.31 13.33 -4.70
CA ALA A 153 0.98 12.31 -5.70
C ALA A 153 1.45 10.91 -5.29
N ALA A 154 0.78 9.88 -5.81
CA ALA A 154 1.08 8.48 -5.50
C ALA A 154 2.56 8.11 -5.74
N GLY A 155 3.11 7.29 -4.86
CA GLY A 155 4.50 6.81 -4.89
C GLY A 155 5.57 7.86 -4.61
N SER A 156 5.21 9.09 -4.26
CA SER A 156 6.19 10.15 -4.03
C SER A 156 7.00 9.91 -2.75
N VAL A 157 8.26 10.33 -2.73
CA VAL A 157 9.14 10.24 -1.55
C VAL A 157 9.45 11.64 -1.04
N VAL A 158 8.77 12.04 0.02
CA VAL A 158 8.87 13.38 0.63
C VAL A 158 10.07 13.41 1.57
N THR A 159 11.17 13.99 1.09
CA THR A 159 12.43 14.10 1.83
C THR A 159 12.64 15.47 2.50
N LYS A 160 11.78 16.44 2.21
CA LYS A 160 11.86 17.83 2.66
C LYS A 160 10.46 18.38 2.90
N ASP A 161 10.37 19.43 3.70
CA ASP A 161 9.12 20.11 3.97
C ASP A 161 8.42 20.57 2.69
N LEU A 162 7.09 20.47 2.71
CA LEU A 162 6.22 20.93 1.64
C LEU A 162 5.39 22.11 2.15
N PRO A 163 5.30 23.22 1.40
CA PRO A 163 4.44 24.34 1.76
C PRO A 163 2.96 23.96 1.65
N ALA A 164 2.08 24.73 2.29
CA ALA A 164 0.63 24.54 2.19
C ALA A 164 0.11 24.81 0.76
N HIS A 165 -1.04 24.22 0.42
CA HIS A 165 -1.76 24.44 -0.84
C HIS A 165 -0.93 24.16 -2.10
N VAL A 166 -0.17 23.08 -2.11
CA VAL A 166 0.58 22.65 -3.31
C VAL A 166 0.27 21.23 -3.71
N LEU A 167 0.44 20.94 -5.00
CA LEU A 167 0.61 19.59 -5.52
C LEU A 167 2.10 19.30 -5.54
N ALA A 168 2.52 18.25 -4.84
CA ALA A 168 3.88 17.73 -4.86
C ALA A 168 3.92 16.33 -5.46
N ALA A 169 4.98 16.02 -6.21
CA ALA A 169 5.17 14.70 -6.81
C ALA A 169 6.65 14.36 -6.98
N GLY A 170 6.97 13.07 -7.05
CA GLY A 170 8.26 12.56 -7.51
C GLY A 170 9.12 11.89 -6.43
N ILE A 171 10.31 11.45 -6.85
CA ILE A 171 11.31 10.76 -6.03
C ILE A 171 12.67 11.43 -6.27
N PRO A 172 13.10 12.40 -5.43
CA PRO A 172 12.36 12.97 -4.30
C PRO A 172 11.18 13.85 -4.73
N ALA A 173 10.21 14.03 -3.83
CA ALA A 173 9.03 14.83 -4.07
C ALA A 173 9.39 16.32 -4.17
N THR A 174 8.86 16.99 -5.19
CA THR A 174 9.02 18.42 -5.42
C THR A 174 7.67 19.07 -5.67
N VAL A 175 7.55 20.36 -5.37
CA VAL A 175 6.34 21.13 -5.70
C VAL A 175 6.19 21.19 -7.22
N VAL A 176 5.09 20.63 -7.71
CA VAL A 176 4.72 20.65 -9.14
C VAL A 176 4.00 21.96 -9.46
N ARG A 177 3.02 22.33 -8.65
CA ARG A 177 2.24 23.57 -8.80
C ARG A 177 1.53 23.95 -7.51
N SER A 178 1.14 25.21 -7.40
CA SER A 178 0.18 25.65 -6.40
C SER A 178 -1.23 25.14 -6.74
N LEU A 179 -2.02 24.94 -5.70
CA LEU A 179 -3.41 24.51 -5.78
C LEU A 179 -4.32 25.71 -5.54
N LEU A 180 -5.26 25.92 -6.46
CA LEU A 180 -6.23 27.01 -6.41
C LEU A 180 -7.65 26.47 -6.16
N PRO A 181 -8.55 27.27 -5.57
CA PRO A 181 -9.97 26.93 -5.49
C PRO A 181 -10.53 26.66 -6.90
N GLY A 182 -11.06 25.47 -7.15
CA GLY A 182 -11.63 25.06 -8.45
C GLY A 182 -10.79 24.09 -9.27
N ASP A 183 -9.57 23.75 -8.82
CA ASP A 183 -8.76 22.72 -9.47
C ASP A 183 -9.46 21.35 -9.44
N GLY A 184 -9.85 20.83 -10.61
CA GLY A 184 -10.48 19.53 -10.80
C GLY A 184 -9.49 18.36 -10.81
N ASP A 185 -10.02 17.14 -10.69
CA ASP A 185 -9.23 15.90 -10.64
C ASP A 185 -9.00 15.31 -12.04
N MET A 186 -7.81 14.75 -12.29
CA MET A 186 -7.39 14.24 -13.61
C MET A 186 -8.11 12.93 -14.00
N ALA A 187 -8.65 12.20 -13.02
CA ALA A 187 -9.34 10.92 -13.21
C ALA A 187 -10.88 11.04 -13.14
N ALA A 188 -11.41 12.24 -12.93
CA ALA A 188 -12.85 12.47 -12.78
C ALA A 188 -13.66 12.02 -14.01
N ASP A 189 -13.09 12.11 -15.22
CA ASP A 189 -13.76 11.73 -16.46
C ASP A 189 -14.01 10.21 -16.59
N LYS A 190 -13.23 9.39 -15.86
CA LYS A 190 -13.35 7.92 -15.84
C LYS A 190 -14.07 7.40 -14.59
N ALA A 191 -14.45 8.30 -13.69
CA ALA A 191 -15.03 7.96 -12.41
C ALA A 191 -16.54 7.76 -12.53
N GLU A 192 -17.04 6.65 -12.01
CA GLU A 192 -18.47 6.48 -11.80
C GLU A 192 -18.81 6.72 -10.33
N PRO A 193 -19.93 7.40 -10.03
CA PRO A 193 -20.42 7.51 -8.67
C PRO A 193 -20.76 6.11 -8.15
N VAL A 194 -20.17 5.72 -7.02
CA VAL A 194 -20.58 4.50 -6.32
C VAL A 194 -21.56 4.86 -5.21
N SER A 195 -22.69 4.14 -5.19
CA SER A 195 -23.86 4.39 -4.32
C SER A 195 -23.56 4.27 -2.83
N ASP A 196 -22.37 3.81 -2.45
CA ASP A 196 -21.95 3.60 -1.09
C ASP A 196 -20.90 4.65 -0.72
N SER A 197 -21.34 5.73 -0.08
CA SER A 197 -20.44 6.65 0.59
C SER A 197 -19.78 5.90 1.76
N CYS A 198 -18.53 5.48 1.56
CA CYS A 198 -17.67 4.72 2.49
C CYS A 198 -17.92 3.18 2.57
N PRO A 199 -17.12 2.36 1.86
CA PRO A 199 -17.32 0.91 1.78
C PRO A 199 -16.70 0.09 2.92
N ASP A 200 -15.61 0.52 3.60
CA ASP A 200 -14.87 -0.43 4.47
C ASP A 200 -15.54 -0.79 5.81
N SER A 201 -16.71 -0.23 6.15
CA SER A 201 -17.59 -0.74 7.22
C SER A 201 -18.84 -1.45 6.71
N SER A 202 -18.93 -1.71 5.40
CA SER A 202 -20.03 -2.48 4.84
C SER A 202 -19.93 -3.95 5.28
N PRO A 203 -21.06 -4.69 5.32
CA PRO A 203 -21.03 -6.12 5.55
C PRO A 203 -20.14 -6.88 4.54
N VAL A 204 -19.97 -6.33 3.34
CA VAL A 204 -19.17 -6.94 2.26
C VAL A 204 -17.68 -6.87 2.56
N THR A 205 -17.16 -5.73 3.02
CA THR A 205 -15.74 -5.58 3.33
C THR A 205 -15.35 -6.34 4.60
N ALA A 206 -16.21 -6.34 5.61
CA ALA A 206 -16.02 -7.16 6.81
C ALA A 206 -15.96 -8.66 6.47
N ARG A 207 -16.80 -9.11 5.53
CA ARG A 207 -16.76 -10.49 5.00
C ARG A 207 -15.45 -10.79 4.29
N ALA A 208 -14.97 -9.90 3.41
CA ALA A 208 -13.71 -10.10 2.69
C ALA A 208 -12.50 -10.22 3.66
N GLN A 209 -12.47 -9.39 4.70
CA GLN A 209 -11.48 -9.47 5.78
C GLN A 209 -11.56 -10.80 6.54
N GLU A 210 -12.75 -11.27 6.87
CA GLU A 210 -12.93 -12.57 7.53
C GLU A 210 -12.45 -13.72 6.63
N LEU A 211 -12.81 -13.72 5.35
CA LEU A 211 -12.43 -14.76 4.40
C LEU A 211 -10.92 -14.80 4.18
N THR A 212 -10.25 -13.64 4.04
CA THR A 212 -8.79 -13.56 3.90
C THR A 212 -8.06 -14.03 5.17
N ALA A 213 -8.58 -13.72 6.36
CA ALA A 213 -8.04 -14.24 7.62
C ALA A 213 -8.20 -15.77 7.72
N ARG A 214 -9.38 -16.30 7.37
CA ARG A 214 -9.65 -17.74 7.36
C ARG A 214 -8.82 -18.48 6.31
N LEU A 215 -8.55 -17.86 5.17
CA LEU A 215 -7.67 -18.40 4.13
C LEU A 215 -6.24 -18.55 4.66
N LEU A 216 -5.72 -17.51 5.34
CA LEU A 216 -4.39 -17.55 5.93
C LEU A 216 -4.27 -18.66 6.98
N GLN A 217 -5.28 -18.80 7.85
CA GLN A 217 -5.32 -19.88 8.84
C GLN A 217 -5.39 -21.27 8.15
N ALA A 218 -6.27 -21.43 7.16
CA ALA A 218 -6.42 -22.68 6.42
C ALA A 218 -5.13 -23.08 5.67
N ALA A 219 -4.33 -22.11 5.22
CA ALA A 219 -3.03 -22.36 4.62
C ALA A 219 -1.99 -22.82 5.65
N GLN A 220 -2.00 -22.25 6.86
CA GLN A 220 -1.14 -22.70 7.96
C GLN A 220 -1.49 -24.12 8.44
N ASP A 221 -2.78 -24.45 8.42
CA ASP A 221 -3.29 -25.76 8.80
C ASP A 221 -3.22 -26.79 7.65
N GLU A 222 -2.64 -26.43 6.50
CA GLU A 222 -2.55 -27.27 5.28
C GLU A 222 -3.92 -27.81 4.79
N ASN A 223 -5.01 -27.09 5.07
CA ASN A 223 -6.38 -27.50 4.76
C ASN A 223 -6.80 -27.07 3.35
N GLN A 224 -6.43 -27.87 2.35
CA GLN A 224 -6.70 -27.56 0.94
C GLN A 224 -8.19 -27.44 0.60
N ALA A 225 -9.04 -28.31 1.17
CA ALA A 225 -10.48 -28.30 0.88
C ALA A 225 -11.15 -27.00 1.36
N LEU A 226 -10.77 -26.53 2.56
CA LEU A 226 -11.25 -25.26 3.09
C LEU A 226 -10.72 -24.08 2.27
N GLN A 227 -9.45 -24.10 1.86
CA GLN A 227 -8.90 -23.06 0.99
C GLN A 227 -9.67 -22.94 -0.32
N THR A 228 -9.96 -24.05 -0.99
CA THR A 228 -10.75 -24.04 -2.23
C THR A 228 -12.14 -23.42 -2.03
N ALA A 229 -12.85 -23.80 -0.96
CA ALA A 229 -14.18 -23.25 -0.67
C ALA A 229 -14.13 -21.74 -0.36
N LEU A 230 -13.16 -21.30 0.45
CA LEU A 230 -13.01 -19.90 0.81
C LEU A 230 -12.62 -19.03 -0.39
N TRP A 231 -11.78 -19.54 -1.29
CA TRP A 231 -11.43 -18.81 -2.50
C TRP A 231 -12.60 -18.66 -3.46
N GLN A 232 -13.40 -19.71 -3.65
CA GLN A 232 -14.62 -19.64 -4.46
C GLN A 232 -15.62 -18.61 -3.92
N GLU A 233 -15.61 -18.42 -2.60
CA GLU A 233 -16.44 -17.42 -1.93
C GLU A 233 -15.86 -15.99 -2.06
N LEU A 234 -14.55 -15.83 -1.89
CA LEU A 234 -13.87 -14.53 -1.88
C LEU A 234 -13.72 -13.93 -3.28
N VAL A 235 -13.30 -14.72 -4.27
CA VAL A 235 -13.09 -14.31 -5.65
C VAL A 235 -13.82 -15.30 -6.57
N PRO A 236 -15.14 -15.11 -6.78
CA PRO A 236 -15.96 -16.08 -7.51
C PRO A 236 -15.55 -16.27 -8.97
N ASP A 237 -15.02 -15.22 -9.61
CA ASP A 237 -14.54 -15.21 -10.99
C ASP A 237 -13.01 -15.40 -11.06
N ARG A 238 -12.52 -16.40 -10.34
CA ARG A 238 -11.13 -16.83 -10.36
C ARG A 238 -10.97 -18.05 -11.26
N GLY A 239 -10.04 -17.96 -12.22
CA GLY A 239 -9.66 -19.06 -13.09
C GLY A 239 -9.19 -20.29 -12.30
N GLU A 240 -9.44 -21.48 -12.86
CA GLU A 240 -9.25 -22.76 -12.17
C GLU A 240 -7.80 -23.02 -11.78
N ALA A 241 -6.85 -22.67 -12.65
CA ALA A 241 -5.41 -22.78 -12.43
C ALA A 241 -4.76 -21.49 -11.93
N ALA A 242 -5.56 -20.49 -11.51
CA ALA A 242 -5.02 -19.25 -10.97
C ALA A 242 -4.54 -19.44 -9.53
N GLU A 243 -3.31 -18.99 -9.26
CA GLU A 243 -2.65 -19.12 -7.96
C GLU A 243 -2.52 -17.75 -7.28
N VAL A 244 -2.85 -17.70 -5.99
CA VAL A 244 -2.73 -16.49 -5.16
C VAL A 244 -1.98 -16.82 -3.88
N CYS A 245 -0.80 -16.24 -3.72
CA CYS A 245 0.01 -16.41 -2.53
C CYS A 245 -0.55 -15.59 -1.35
N LEU A 246 -0.59 -16.20 -0.17
CA LEU A 246 -1.03 -15.57 1.07
C LEU A 246 0.18 -15.00 1.86
N PRO A 247 0.03 -13.84 2.53
CA PRO A 247 -1.21 -13.11 2.71
C PRO A 247 -1.57 -12.27 1.47
N PHE A 248 -2.87 -12.21 1.20
CA PHE A 248 -3.51 -11.43 0.15
C PHE A 248 -4.56 -10.54 0.79
N PHE A 249 -4.66 -9.30 0.34
CA PHE A 249 -5.61 -8.33 0.87
C PHE A 249 -6.50 -7.80 -0.26
N CYS A 250 -7.79 -7.70 0.00
CA CYS A 250 -8.74 -7.07 -0.91
C CYS A 250 -9.80 -6.28 -0.15
N LEU A 251 -10.50 -5.39 -0.85
CA LEU A 251 -11.59 -4.62 -0.26
C LEU A 251 -12.86 -5.47 -0.18
N THR A 252 -13.33 -6.00 -1.32
CA THR A 252 -14.52 -6.86 -1.38
C THR A 252 -14.21 -8.27 -1.86
N GLY A 253 -13.21 -8.43 -2.73
CA GLY A 253 -12.87 -9.67 -3.41
C GLY A 253 -13.81 -10.00 -4.57
N SER A 254 -15.11 -9.74 -4.43
CA SER A 254 -16.13 -10.09 -5.42
C SER A 254 -16.07 -9.29 -6.72
N ASN A 255 -15.38 -8.14 -6.73
CA ASN A 255 -15.16 -7.33 -7.94
C ASN A 255 -13.83 -7.68 -8.65
N ILE A 256 -13.12 -8.70 -8.19
CA ILE A 256 -11.88 -9.18 -8.80
C ILE A 256 -12.21 -10.29 -9.78
N HIS A 257 -11.84 -10.07 -11.04
CA HIS A 257 -11.94 -11.04 -12.13
C HIS A 257 -10.52 -11.48 -12.48
N LEU A 258 -10.14 -12.70 -12.06
CA LEU A 258 -8.78 -13.22 -12.20
C LEU A 258 -8.74 -14.33 -13.24
N GLY A 259 -8.12 -14.05 -14.38
CA GLY A 259 -7.97 -14.97 -15.50
C GLY A 259 -7.21 -16.24 -15.15
N ASP A 260 -7.39 -17.26 -15.97
CA ASP A 260 -6.84 -18.59 -15.75
C ASP A 260 -5.31 -18.62 -15.88
N HIS A 261 -4.66 -19.57 -15.19
CA HIS A 261 -3.20 -19.69 -15.12
C HIS A 261 -2.46 -18.41 -14.70
N SER A 262 -3.15 -17.46 -14.07
CA SER A 262 -2.55 -16.24 -13.54
C SER A 262 -1.94 -16.47 -12.16
N PHE A 263 -0.98 -15.65 -11.78
CA PHE A 263 -0.29 -15.76 -10.51
C PHE A 263 -0.22 -14.42 -9.79
N ILE A 264 -0.71 -14.37 -8.56
CA ILE A 264 -0.59 -13.22 -7.66
C ILE A 264 0.35 -13.57 -6.51
N ASN A 265 1.47 -12.88 -6.43
CA ASN A 265 2.51 -13.13 -5.45
C ASN A 265 2.20 -12.46 -4.08
N TYR A 266 2.98 -12.82 -3.06
CA TYR A 266 2.79 -12.46 -1.65
C TYR A 266 2.52 -10.97 -1.43
N ASN A 267 1.67 -10.66 -0.44
CA ASN A 267 1.37 -9.30 0.03
C ASN A 267 0.73 -8.38 -1.02
N ALA A 268 0.10 -8.92 -2.06
CA ALA A 268 -0.69 -8.07 -2.95
C ALA A 268 -1.90 -7.47 -2.22
N THR A 269 -2.21 -6.21 -2.52
CA THR A 269 -3.44 -5.52 -2.07
C THR A 269 -4.23 -5.08 -3.29
N ILE A 270 -5.50 -5.50 -3.39
CA ILE A 270 -6.41 -5.09 -4.47
C ILE A 270 -7.64 -4.39 -3.87
N LEU A 271 -7.74 -3.09 -4.05
CA LEU A 271 -8.87 -2.28 -3.57
C LEU A 271 -9.93 -2.17 -4.67
N ASP A 272 -10.82 -3.16 -4.70
CA ASP A 272 -11.80 -3.45 -5.75
C ASP A 272 -13.17 -2.80 -5.48
N GLN A 273 -13.19 -1.48 -5.24
CA GLN A 273 -14.45 -0.72 -5.16
C GLN A 273 -15.20 -0.66 -6.49
N ALA A 274 -14.45 -0.64 -7.60
CA ALA A 274 -14.94 -0.94 -8.95
C ALA A 274 -14.27 -2.23 -9.46
N PRO A 275 -14.75 -2.79 -10.58
CA PRO A 275 -14.17 -4.01 -11.15
C PRO A 275 -12.67 -3.92 -11.42
N VAL A 276 -11.96 -5.00 -11.08
CA VAL A 276 -10.55 -5.22 -11.42
C VAL A 276 -10.46 -6.47 -12.28
N HIS A 277 -10.12 -6.28 -13.55
CA HIS A 277 -9.94 -7.38 -14.49
C HIS A 277 -8.45 -7.68 -14.67
N ILE A 278 -8.06 -8.95 -14.50
CA ILE A 278 -6.72 -9.46 -14.72
C ILE A 278 -6.84 -10.60 -15.73
N GLY A 279 -6.25 -10.48 -16.91
CA GLY A 279 -6.33 -11.47 -17.97
C GLY A 279 -5.49 -12.71 -17.71
N ASP A 280 -5.75 -13.77 -18.48
CA ASP A 280 -5.08 -15.08 -18.36
C ASP A 280 -3.55 -14.97 -18.43
N HIS A 281 -2.86 -15.92 -17.80
CA HIS A 281 -1.39 -16.02 -17.77
C HIS A 281 -0.68 -14.76 -17.24
N THR A 282 -1.38 -13.90 -16.49
CA THR A 282 -0.79 -12.67 -15.97
C THR A 282 -0.08 -12.91 -14.64
N LEU A 283 1.11 -12.33 -14.51
CA LEU A 283 1.96 -12.44 -13.33
C LEU A 283 1.98 -11.11 -12.56
N ILE A 284 1.51 -11.13 -11.33
CA ILE A 284 1.55 -9.99 -10.41
C ILE A 284 2.63 -10.25 -9.35
N GLY A 285 3.67 -9.42 -9.36
CA GLY A 285 4.80 -9.51 -8.43
C GLY A 285 4.41 -9.21 -6.98
N PRO A 286 5.31 -9.48 -6.02
CA PRO A 286 4.99 -9.36 -4.60
C PRO A 286 4.81 -7.90 -4.21
N ASN A 287 4.00 -7.64 -3.19
CA ASN A 287 3.69 -6.31 -2.68
C ASN A 287 3.11 -5.35 -3.73
N CYS A 288 2.43 -5.81 -4.78
CA CYS A 288 1.72 -4.90 -5.70
C CYS A 288 0.46 -4.29 -5.04
N LEU A 289 0.11 -3.07 -5.43
CA LEU A 289 -1.15 -2.41 -5.06
C LEU A 289 -1.93 -2.09 -6.33
N ILE A 290 -3.14 -2.62 -6.46
CA ILE A 290 -4.08 -2.26 -7.52
C ILE A 290 -5.25 -1.57 -6.83
N THR A 291 -5.55 -0.33 -7.21
CA THR A 291 -6.65 0.41 -6.58
C THR A 291 -7.59 0.98 -7.62
N THR A 292 -8.88 0.87 -7.33
CA THR A 292 -9.96 1.51 -8.11
C THR A 292 -10.56 2.71 -7.38
N ILE A 293 -10.13 2.99 -6.15
CA ILE A 293 -10.70 4.05 -5.30
C ILE A 293 -10.16 5.41 -5.74
N LEU A 294 -11.08 6.33 -6.02
CA LEU A 294 -10.80 7.75 -6.20
C LEU A 294 -11.36 8.51 -4.99
N ASP A 295 -10.47 9.17 -4.25
CA ASP A 295 -10.89 9.99 -3.12
C ASP A 295 -11.59 11.26 -3.62
N PRO A 296 -12.87 11.50 -3.28
CA PRO A 296 -13.67 12.59 -3.84
C PRO A 296 -13.20 14.01 -3.45
N ASP A 297 -12.19 14.12 -2.57
CA ASP A 297 -11.65 15.38 -2.05
C ASP A 297 -10.28 15.77 -2.62
N SER A 298 -9.82 15.14 -3.69
CA SER A 298 -8.70 15.64 -4.51
C SER A 298 -8.94 17.04 -5.11
N ASN A 299 -10.20 17.47 -5.19
CA ASN A 299 -10.61 18.79 -5.68
C ASN A 299 -10.70 19.83 -4.54
N LEU A 300 -9.97 20.95 -4.61
CA LEU A 300 -9.98 21.96 -3.54
C LEU A 300 -11.34 22.65 -3.36
N ALA A 301 -12.16 22.73 -4.41
CA ALA A 301 -13.47 23.34 -4.31
C ALA A 301 -14.43 22.55 -3.42
N SER A 302 -14.20 21.24 -3.21
CA SER A 302 -15.02 20.44 -2.28
C SER A 302 -14.70 20.71 -0.81
N ARG A 303 -13.52 21.29 -0.51
CA ARG A 303 -12.96 21.39 0.85
C ARG A 303 -13.42 22.61 1.67
N ASN A 304 -14.04 23.61 1.03
CA ASN A 304 -14.39 24.90 1.66
C ASN A 304 -15.90 25.07 1.99
N GLY A 305 -16.74 24.05 1.77
CA GLY A 305 -18.17 24.08 2.09
C GLY A 305 -18.49 23.41 3.44
N PRO A 306 -19.65 23.71 4.08
CA PRO A 306 -20.15 22.89 5.18
C PRO A 306 -20.22 21.44 4.69
N THR A 307 -19.78 20.52 5.53
CA THR A 307 -19.57 19.10 5.23
C THR A 307 -20.84 18.42 4.70
N ASP A 308 -21.12 18.53 3.41
CA ASP A 308 -21.95 17.55 2.70
C ASP A 308 -21.09 16.29 2.59
N ARG A 309 -21.11 15.50 3.68
CA ARG A 309 -20.46 14.19 3.84
C ARG A 309 -21.03 13.12 2.88
N HIS A 310 -21.79 13.55 1.87
CA HIS A 310 -22.50 12.75 0.88
C HIS A 310 -22.03 13.05 -0.54
N LYS A 311 -20.76 13.43 -0.73
CA LYS A 311 -20.16 13.28 -2.06
C LYS A 311 -19.86 11.81 -2.24
N GLU A 312 -20.62 11.18 -3.14
CA GLU A 312 -20.49 9.77 -3.51
C GLU A 312 -19.01 9.44 -3.73
N ALA A 313 -18.55 8.34 -3.11
CA ALA A 313 -17.22 7.86 -3.40
C ALA A 313 -17.14 7.60 -4.91
N GLN A 314 -15.97 7.85 -5.50
CA GLN A 314 -15.74 7.62 -6.91
C GLN A 314 -14.85 6.40 -7.05
N ALA A 315 -15.15 5.58 -8.04
CA ALA A 315 -14.28 4.48 -8.39
C ALA A 315 -14.17 4.34 -9.90
N ALA A 316 -13.01 3.87 -10.36
CA ALA A 316 -12.74 3.67 -11.78
C ALA A 316 -12.08 2.30 -11.97
N ALA A 317 -12.71 1.46 -12.79
CA ALA A 317 -12.28 0.10 -13.05
C ALA A 317 -10.84 0.03 -13.58
N VAL A 318 -10.13 -1.03 -13.20
CA VAL A 318 -8.78 -1.33 -13.69
C VAL A 318 -8.83 -2.55 -14.58
N HIS A 319 -8.14 -2.51 -15.72
CA HIS A 319 -8.00 -3.64 -16.63
C HIS A 319 -6.53 -3.95 -16.88
N ILE A 320 -6.12 -5.17 -16.59
CA ILE A 320 -4.80 -5.71 -16.90
C ILE A 320 -5.03 -6.86 -17.88
N GLY A 321 -4.48 -6.72 -19.08
CA GLY A 321 -4.62 -7.69 -20.17
C GLY A 321 -3.92 -9.01 -19.91
N ALA A 322 -4.06 -9.96 -20.84
CA ALA A 322 -3.46 -11.28 -20.73
C ALA A 322 -1.92 -11.23 -20.92
N ASP A 323 -1.22 -12.25 -20.42
CA ASP A 323 0.24 -12.41 -20.54
C ASP A 323 1.04 -11.22 -20.00
N CYS A 324 0.46 -10.42 -19.08
CA CYS A 324 1.15 -9.28 -18.51
C CYS A 324 2.12 -9.71 -17.40
N TRP A 325 3.15 -8.92 -17.14
CA TRP A 325 3.99 -9.07 -15.96
C TRP A 325 4.18 -7.75 -15.23
N LEU A 326 3.65 -7.66 -14.01
CA LEU A 326 3.88 -6.56 -13.09
C LEU A 326 4.99 -6.96 -12.12
N GLY A 327 6.11 -6.25 -12.15
CA GLY A 327 7.20 -6.45 -11.20
C GLY A 327 6.77 -6.15 -9.76
N GLY A 328 7.55 -6.61 -8.78
CA GLY A 328 7.22 -6.40 -7.36
C GLY A 328 7.07 -4.91 -7.00
N GLY A 329 6.10 -4.60 -6.14
CA GLY A 329 5.86 -3.25 -5.65
C GLY A 329 5.22 -2.29 -6.66
N VAL A 330 4.67 -2.77 -7.78
CA VAL A 330 3.95 -1.92 -8.74
C VAL A 330 2.66 -1.39 -8.10
N THR A 331 2.36 -0.11 -8.35
CA THR A 331 1.06 0.51 -8.06
C THR A 331 0.32 0.76 -9.37
N VAL A 332 -0.93 0.29 -9.47
CA VAL A 332 -1.84 0.64 -10.57
C VAL A 332 -2.93 1.55 -10.03
N CYS A 333 -2.99 2.77 -10.57
CA CYS A 333 -3.97 3.78 -10.18
C CYS A 333 -5.35 3.52 -10.81
N PRO A 334 -6.42 4.14 -10.28
CA PRO A 334 -7.78 3.92 -10.76
C PRO A 334 -7.96 4.28 -12.24
N GLY A 335 -8.81 3.53 -12.94
CA GLY A 335 -9.16 3.80 -14.35
C GLY A 335 -8.09 3.42 -15.38
N VAL A 336 -7.00 2.78 -14.95
CA VAL A 336 -5.88 2.39 -15.82
C VAL A 336 -6.17 1.09 -16.57
N ARG A 337 -5.83 1.08 -17.86
CA ARG A 337 -5.82 -0.10 -18.72
C ARG A 337 -4.38 -0.45 -19.11
N ILE A 338 -3.91 -1.63 -18.75
CA ILE A 338 -2.64 -2.22 -19.19
C ILE A 338 -2.97 -3.27 -20.25
N GLY A 339 -2.52 -3.06 -21.48
CA GLY A 339 -2.80 -3.96 -22.60
C GLY A 339 -1.95 -5.23 -22.57
N ASP A 340 -2.42 -6.27 -23.26
CA ASP A 340 -1.82 -7.60 -23.27
C ASP A 340 -0.31 -7.62 -23.53
N ARG A 341 0.36 -8.63 -22.97
CA ARG A 341 1.81 -8.90 -23.14
C ARG A 341 2.70 -7.74 -22.69
N SER A 342 2.18 -6.84 -21.86
CA SER A 342 2.95 -5.71 -21.35
C SER A 342 3.70 -6.07 -20.07
N ILE A 343 4.87 -5.45 -19.90
CA ILE A 343 5.68 -5.58 -18.69
C ILE A 343 5.70 -4.23 -17.98
N VAL A 344 5.40 -4.22 -16.69
CA VAL A 344 5.57 -3.06 -15.82
C VAL A 344 6.72 -3.34 -14.86
N ALA A 345 7.79 -2.56 -14.94
CA ALA A 345 8.97 -2.77 -14.11
C ALA A 345 8.64 -2.58 -12.61
N ALA A 346 9.39 -3.29 -11.75
CA ALA A 346 9.23 -3.24 -10.30
C ALA A 346 9.26 -1.80 -9.75
N GLY A 347 8.42 -1.53 -8.74
CA GLY A 347 8.29 -0.22 -8.08
C GLY A 347 7.67 0.89 -8.93
N SER A 348 7.13 0.59 -10.11
CA SER A 348 6.51 1.60 -10.97
C SER A 348 5.12 2.01 -10.46
N VAL A 349 4.72 3.26 -10.74
CA VAL A 349 3.39 3.79 -10.45
C VAL A 349 2.68 4.10 -11.76
N VAL A 350 1.72 3.27 -12.13
CA VAL A 350 1.00 3.36 -13.40
C VAL A 350 -0.19 4.30 -13.22
N THR A 351 -0.05 5.54 -13.71
CA THR A 351 -1.08 6.60 -13.64
C THR A 351 -1.83 6.79 -14.96
N SER A 352 -1.47 6.05 -16.01
CA SER A 352 -2.03 6.21 -17.35
C SER A 352 -1.97 4.88 -18.10
N ASP A 353 -2.81 4.73 -19.11
CA ASP A 353 -2.96 3.48 -19.85
C ASP A 353 -1.63 3.07 -20.52
N VAL A 354 -1.34 1.77 -20.48
CA VAL A 354 -0.18 1.15 -21.13
C VAL A 354 -0.70 0.36 -22.34
N PRO A 355 -0.35 0.71 -23.58
CA PRO A 355 -0.73 -0.08 -24.75
C PRO A 355 -0.16 -1.50 -24.68
N PRO A 356 -0.75 -2.47 -25.41
CA PRO A 356 -0.19 -3.82 -25.52
C PRO A 356 1.27 -3.83 -25.97
N ASP A 357 1.98 -4.91 -25.64
CA ASP A 357 3.36 -5.17 -26.07
C ASP A 357 4.32 -4.04 -25.66
N CYS A 358 4.15 -3.47 -24.47
CA CYS A 358 4.99 -2.38 -23.98
C CYS A 358 5.73 -2.72 -22.68
N LEU A 359 6.96 -2.24 -22.56
CA LEU A 359 7.67 -2.13 -21.28
C LEU A 359 7.43 -0.73 -20.71
N ALA A 360 6.74 -0.64 -19.58
CA ALA A 360 6.55 0.60 -18.82
C ALA A 360 7.38 0.59 -17.54
N ALA A 361 7.96 1.74 -17.16
CA ALA A 361 8.73 1.85 -15.92
C ALA A 361 8.73 3.28 -15.37
N GLY A 362 8.79 3.42 -14.04
CA GLY A 362 9.01 4.69 -13.34
C GLY A 362 7.84 5.14 -12.48
N ASN A 363 8.00 6.32 -11.85
CA ASN A 363 6.95 7.02 -11.11
C ASN A 363 6.89 8.50 -11.57
N PRO A 364 5.91 8.88 -12.43
CA PRO A 364 4.91 8.01 -13.04
C PRO A 364 5.54 7.05 -14.06
N ALA A 365 4.88 5.91 -14.31
CA ALA A 365 5.33 4.92 -15.28
C ALA A 365 5.26 5.50 -16.69
N GLN A 366 6.37 5.41 -17.42
CA GLN A 366 6.47 5.85 -18.81
C GLN A 366 6.81 4.66 -19.69
N ILE A 367 6.23 4.61 -20.89
CA ILE A 367 6.57 3.60 -21.90
C ILE A 367 8.05 3.79 -22.26
N LYS A 368 8.88 2.77 -21.98
CA LYS A 368 10.31 2.78 -22.27
C LYS A 368 10.61 2.25 -23.66
N ARG A 369 9.88 1.20 -24.06
CA ARG A 369 9.99 0.60 -25.40
C ARG A 369 8.81 -0.33 -25.66
N ARG A 370 8.61 -0.66 -26.94
CA ARG A 370 7.80 -1.83 -27.32
C ARG A 370 8.60 -3.12 -27.13
N LEU A 371 7.91 -4.16 -26.73
CA LEU A 371 8.42 -5.52 -26.62
C LEU A 371 8.35 -6.19 -27.99
N GLN A 372 9.35 -7.00 -28.29
CA GLN A 372 9.37 -7.86 -29.47
C GLN A 372 9.15 -9.31 -29.06
N PRO A 373 8.72 -10.21 -29.97
CA PRO A 373 8.52 -11.63 -29.65
C PRO A 373 9.74 -12.33 -29.05
N ALA A 374 10.95 -11.84 -29.34
CA ALA A 374 12.18 -12.37 -28.74
C ALA A 374 12.38 -11.97 -27.26
N ASP A 375 11.68 -10.93 -26.78
CA ASP A 375 11.71 -10.47 -25.38
C ASP A 375 10.81 -11.33 -24.46
N THR A 376 9.79 -11.99 -25.02
CA THR A 376 8.85 -12.85 -24.28
C THR A 376 9.29 -14.33 -24.25
N ALA A 377 10.26 -14.71 -25.08
CA ALA A 377 10.87 -16.03 -25.04
C ALA A 377 11.83 -16.11 -23.83
N ASN A 378 11.38 -16.81 -22.79
CA ASN A 378 12.17 -17.10 -21.59
C ASN A 378 13.49 -17.78 -22.00
N LYS A 379 14.59 -17.01 -22.12
CA LYS A 379 15.93 -17.58 -22.32
C LYS A 379 16.33 -18.27 -21.03
N ARG A 380 15.96 -19.55 -20.90
CA ARG A 380 16.62 -20.43 -19.92
C ARG A 380 18.11 -20.36 -20.23
N PRO A 381 18.98 -20.04 -19.25
CA PRO A 381 20.41 -20.15 -19.48
C PRO A 381 20.73 -21.63 -19.73
N GLU A 382 21.11 -21.94 -20.97
CA GLU A 382 21.73 -23.22 -21.32
C GLU A 382 23.15 -23.26 -20.72
N SER A 383 23.28 -23.52 -19.42
CA SER A 383 24.58 -23.87 -18.84
C SER A 383 24.45 -24.57 -17.49
N ALA A 384 24.17 -25.88 -17.51
CA ALA A 384 24.61 -26.84 -16.48
C ALA A 384 24.31 -28.30 -16.87
N ALA A 385 24.48 -28.67 -18.15
CA ALA A 385 24.37 -30.07 -18.58
C ALA A 385 25.50 -30.39 -19.55
N GLN A 386 26.73 -30.37 -19.06
CA GLN A 386 27.87 -31.02 -19.70
C GLN A 386 28.99 -31.21 -18.67
N GLY A 387 29.31 -32.47 -18.37
CA GLY A 387 30.62 -32.85 -17.85
C GLY A 387 30.69 -33.34 -16.40
N ALA A 388 30.15 -34.54 -16.13
CA ALA A 388 30.75 -35.44 -15.15
C ALA A 388 30.41 -36.89 -15.55
N GLU A 389 31.23 -37.47 -16.41
CA GLU A 389 31.25 -38.92 -16.59
C GLU A 389 31.72 -39.59 -15.29
N PRO A 390 31.16 -40.75 -14.90
CA PRO A 390 31.66 -41.50 -13.76
C PRO A 390 32.91 -42.27 -14.17
N SER A 391 34.08 -41.85 -13.69
CA SER A 391 35.28 -42.68 -13.76
C SER A 391 35.13 -43.84 -12.77
N GLY A 392 34.75 -45.00 -13.30
CA GLY A 392 34.90 -46.29 -12.63
C GLY A 392 36.35 -46.77 -12.64
N ASP A 393 36.65 -47.56 -11.61
CA ASP A 393 37.75 -48.51 -11.43
C ASP A 393 39.20 -48.02 -11.22
N GLY A 394 39.67 -48.26 -9.99
CA GLY A 394 40.60 -49.40 -9.81
C GLY A 394 41.87 -49.15 -8.98
N LYS A 395 42.09 -50.08 -8.04
CA LYS A 395 43.34 -50.44 -7.32
C LYS A 395 43.64 -49.59 -6.06
N GLN A 396 43.86 -50.13 -4.86
CA GLN A 396 44.31 -51.45 -4.39
C GLN A 396 43.58 -51.86 -3.11
#